data_AF-A0A936DYS2-F1
#
_entry.id   AF-A0A936DYS2-F1
#
_cell.length_a   1.000
_cell.length_b   1.000
_cell.length_c   1.000
_cell.angle_alpha   90.00
_cell.angle_beta   90.00
_cell.angle_gamma   90.00
#
_symmetry.space_group_name_H-M   'P 1'
#
loop_
_entity.id
_entity.type
_entity.pdbx_description
1 polymer ?
#
loop_
_entity_poly.entity_id
_entity_poly.type
_entity_poly.pdbx_seq_one_letter_code
_entity_poly.pdbx_strand_id
1 'polypeptide(L)'
;MRIKTVEIKDYKAFYGKNVFNVDGKNLFIYGENGSGKSSFYYALKDFFQSSTETLIYDETENIFLTKAQKGKGYIEVTFNPDKNGTATDKKYTVKKSSKNTYAAGDTSIRDAIKLKSFLTYKLLWGSHHIKEK
;
A
#
# COMPACT_ATOMS: atom_id res chain seq x y z
N MET A 1 10.24 -0.06 -11.27
CA MET A 1 9.25 0.68 -10.46
C MET A 1 9.95 1.28 -9.26
N ARG A 2 9.96 2.61 -9.12
CA ARG A 2 10.51 3.31 -7.95
C ARG A 2 9.42 4.20 -7.36
N ILE A 3 9.06 3.95 -6.10
CA ILE A 3 8.04 4.76 -5.41
C ILE A 3 8.64 6.12 -5.07
N LYS A 4 7.90 7.18 -5.37
CA LYS A 4 8.26 8.57 -5.09
C LYS A 4 7.59 9.05 -3.81
N THR A 5 6.28 8.86 -3.74
CA THR A 5 5.46 9.38 -2.65
C THR A 5 4.38 8.38 -2.28
N VAL A 6 4.15 8.24 -0.99
CA VAL A 6 3.02 7.49 -0.43
C VAL A 6 2.20 8.47 0.38
N GLU A 7 0.93 8.63 0.03
CA GLU A 7 -0.02 9.45 0.76
C GLU A 7 -1.09 8.55 1.37
N ILE A 8 -1.26 8.64 2.68
CA ILE A 8 -2.21 7.83 3.44
C ILE A 8 -3.15 8.78 4.16
N LYS A 9 -4.45 8.58 3.96
CA LYS A 9 -5.48 9.35 4.63
C LYS A 9 -6.44 8.43 5.38
N ASP A 10 -6.64 8.71 6.66
CA ASP A 10 -7.68 8.09 7.50
C ASP A 10 -7.63 6.55 7.55
N TYR A 11 -6.42 5.98 7.61
CA TYR A 11 -6.16 4.53 7.53
C TYR A 11 -5.37 4.02 8.75
N LYS A 12 -5.91 3.03 9.46
CA LYS A 12 -5.35 2.42 10.67
C LYS A 12 -4.82 3.49 11.64
N ALA A 13 -3.51 3.54 11.92
CA ALA A 13 -2.93 4.51 12.84
C ALA A 13 -2.88 5.95 12.30
N PHE A 14 -3.09 6.17 11.00
CA PHE A 14 -2.99 7.48 10.37
C PHE A 14 -4.33 8.20 10.36
N TYR A 15 -4.48 9.18 11.24
CA TYR A 15 -5.59 10.13 11.20
C TYR A 15 -5.24 11.31 10.30
N GLY A 16 -6.20 11.76 9.48
CA GLY A 16 -5.97 12.83 8.53
C GLY A 16 -4.99 12.45 7.42
N LYS A 17 -4.51 13.45 6.69
CA LYS A 17 -3.61 13.27 5.54
C LYS A 17 -2.15 13.20 6.00
N ASN A 18 -1.49 12.10 5.69
CA ASN A 18 -0.08 11.86 5.98
C ASN A 18 0.66 11.59 4.66
N VAL A 19 1.73 12.35 4.38
CA VAL A 19 2.50 12.26 3.14
C VAL A 19 3.92 11.83 3.45
N PHE A 20 4.37 10.76 2.81
CA PHE A 20 5.71 10.20 2.97
C PHE A 20 6.46 10.34 1.65
N ASN A 21 7.50 11.17 1.63
CA ASN A 21 8.43 11.21 0.52
C ASN A 21 9.43 10.07 0.68
N VAL A 22 9.39 9.12 -0.25
CA VAL A 22 10.19 7.89 -0.22
C VAL A 22 11.03 7.74 -1.48
N ASP A 23 11.33 8.85 -2.15
CA ASP A 23 12.12 8.91 -3.38
C ASP A 23 13.61 8.61 -3.13
N GLY A 24 13.91 7.37 -2.76
CA GLY A 24 15.25 6.88 -2.47
C GLY A 24 15.53 5.52 -3.09
N LYS A 25 16.77 5.03 -2.93
CA LYS A 25 17.13 3.65 -3.29
C LYS A 25 16.66 2.65 -2.22
N ASN A 26 16.77 3.04 -0.95
CA ASN A 26 16.39 2.24 0.21
C ASN A 26 15.47 3.07 1.12
N LEU A 27 14.50 2.42 1.75
CA LEU A 27 13.59 3.03 2.71
C LEU A 27 13.74 2.31 4.05
N PHE A 28 14.05 3.05 5.11
CA PHE A 28 14.11 2.54 6.48
C PHE A 28 13.04 3.23 7.32
N ILE A 29 12.17 2.44 7.96
CA ILE A 29 11.06 2.94 8.77
C ILE A 29 11.29 2.50 10.22
N TYR A 30 11.42 3.47 11.12
CA TYR A 30 11.69 3.25 12.53
C TYR A 30 10.84 4.17 13.41
N GLY A 31 10.79 3.89 14.72
CA GLY A 31 9.98 4.62 15.69
C GLY A 31 9.42 3.72 16.78
N GLU A 32 8.74 4.33 17.77
CA GLU A 32 8.20 3.64 18.94
C GLU A 32 7.00 2.74 18.63
N ASN A 33 6.67 1.83 19.55
CA ASN A 33 5.47 1.02 19.44
C ASN A 33 4.22 1.93 19.38
N GLY A 34 3.34 1.68 18.41
CA GLY A 34 2.18 2.54 18.16
C GLY A 34 2.42 3.68 17.16
N SER A 35 3.65 3.97 16.73
CA SER A 35 3.97 5.08 15.81
C SER A 35 3.47 4.91 14.36
N GLY A 36 2.71 3.85 14.06
CA GLY A 36 2.14 3.62 12.73
C GLY A 36 3.02 2.87 11.73
N LYS A 37 4.21 2.38 12.11
CA LYS A 37 5.10 1.60 11.21
C LYS A 37 4.40 0.42 10.54
N SER A 38 3.71 -0.41 11.32
CA SER A 38 2.95 -1.55 10.80
C SER A 38 1.79 -1.08 9.93
N SER A 39 1.13 0.02 10.30
CA SER A 39 0.07 0.63 9.49
C SER A 39 0.59 1.09 8.14
N PHE A 40 1.79 1.65 8.06
CA PHE A 40 2.41 2.04 6.78
C PHE A 40 2.66 0.82 5.90
N TYR A 41 3.21 -0.25 6.48
CA TYR A 41 3.39 -1.51 5.77
C TYR A 41 2.06 -2.06 5.24
N TYR A 42 1.02 -2.11 6.07
CA TYR A 42 -0.29 -2.60 5.64
C TYR A 42 -0.92 -1.71 4.56
N ALA A 43 -0.76 -0.39 4.63
CA ALA A 43 -1.23 0.52 3.59
C ALA A 43 -0.61 0.17 2.22
N LEU A 44 0.70 -0.03 2.17
CA LEU A 44 1.36 -0.47 0.93
C LEU A 44 0.93 -1.87 0.51
N LYS A 45 0.85 -2.81 1.46
CA LYS A 45 0.42 -4.18 1.20
C LYS A 45 -0.96 -4.21 0.55
N ASP A 46 -1.92 -3.52 1.15
CA ASP A 46 -3.31 -3.44 0.72
C ASP A 46 -3.39 -2.71 -0.61
N PHE A 47 -2.67 -1.59 -0.78
CA PHE A 47 -2.59 -0.86 -2.03
C PHE A 47 -2.22 -1.77 -3.21
N PHE A 48 -1.13 -2.55 -3.10
CA PHE A 48 -0.76 -3.48 -4.18
C PHE A 48 -1.79 -4.61 -4.33
N GLN A 49 -2.30 -5.15 -3.22
CA GLN A 49 -3.32 -6.22 -3.22
C GLN A 49 -4.63 -5.80 -3.89
N SER A 50 -4.97 -4.51 -3.81
CA SER A 50 -6.18 -3.98 -4.43
C SER A 50 -6.24 -4.18 -5.95
N SER A 51 -5.10 -4.44 -6.60
CA SER A 51 -5.07 -4.75 -8.03
C SER A 51 -5.57 -6.15 -8.38
N THR A 52 -5.63 -7.07 -7.41
CA THR A 52 -6.07 -8.46 -7.62
C THR A 52 -7.25 -8.85 -6.74
N GLU A 53 -7.38 -8.21 -5.58
CA GLU A 53 -8.37 -8.53 -4.55
C GLU A 53 -9.28 -7.31 -4.27
N THR A 54 -10.44 -7.59 -3.70
CA THR A 54 -11.32 -6.56 -3.15
C THR A 54 -10.87 -6.24 -1.74
N LEU A 55 -10.56 -4.96 -1.48
CA LEU A 55 -10.25 -4.50 -0.14
C LEU A 55 -11.52 -4.12 0.61
N ILE A 56 -11.65 -4.59 1.85
CA ILE A 56 -12.71 -4.18 2.77
C ILE A 56 -12.21 -2.96 3.55
N TYR A 57 -12.55 -1.77 3.07
CA TYR A 57 -12.00 -0.53 3.60
C TYR A 57 -12.43 -0.25 5.05
N ASP A 58 -13.63 -0.68 5.45
CA ASP A 58 -14.24 -0.39 6.76
C ASP A 58 -13.44 -0.95 7.95
N GLU A 59 -12.74 -2.07 7.76
CA GLU A 59 -11.86 -2.67 8.77
C GLU A 59 -10.48 -1.98 8.87
N THR A 60 -10.20 -1.10 7.91
CA THR A 60 -8.91 -0.43 7.78
C THR A 60 -8.97 1.06 8.09
N GLU A 61 -10.16 1.60 8.34
CA GLU A 61 -10.32 3.01 8.71
C GLU A 61 -9.68 3.31 10.07
N ASN A 62 -9.23 4.56 10.23
CA ASN A 62 -8.81 5.05 11.52
C ASN A 62 -10.00 5.06 12.51
N ILE A 63 -9.76 4.62 13.75
CA ILE A 63 -10.81 4.46 14.76
C ILE A 63 -11.38 5.79 15.29
N PHE A 64 -10.68 6.90 15.09
CA PHE A 64 -11.04 8.23 15.61
C PHE A 64 -11.87 9.05 14.62
N LEU A 65 -12.31 8.47 13.50
CA LEU A 65 -13.10 9.18 12.49
C LEU A 65 -14.53 9.45 12.98
N THR A 66 -15.00 10.68 12.72
CA THR A 66 -16.41 11.03 12.87
C THR A 66 -17.26 10.36 11.78
N LYS A 67 -18.59 10.28 12.00
CA LYS A 67 -19.54 9.76 10.99
C LYS A 67 -19.40 10.45 9.62
N ALA A 68 -19.08 11.74 9.61
CA ALA A 68 -18.91 12.53 8.40
C ALA A 68 -17.57 12.24 7.68
N GLN A 69 -16.57 11.68 8.37
CA GLN A 69 -15.26 11.35 7.82
C GLN A 69 -15.16 9.91 7.30
N LYS A 70 -15.97 8.99 7.84
CA LYS A 70 -16.01 7.59 7.38
C LYS A 70 -16.26 7.48 5.88
N GLY A 71 -15.57 6.55 5.24
CA GLY A 71 -15.57 6.26 3.81
C GLY A 71 -14.74 7.21 2.95
N LYS A 72 -14.08 8.23 3.54
CA LYS A 72 -13.33 9.26 2.80
C LYS A 72 -11.81 9.08 2.82
N GLY A 73 -11.33 8.04 3.51
CA GLY A 73 -9.92 7.68 3.52
C GLY A 73 -9.44 7.17 2.15
N TYR A 74 -8.12 7.22 1.94
CA TYR A 74 -7.49 6.64 0.77
C TYR A 74 -6.02 6.30 1.01
N ILE A 75 -5.49 5.46 0.13
CA ILE A 75 -4.06 5.24 -0.04
C ILE A 75 -3.71 5.64 -1.47
N GLU A 76 -2.77 6.56 -1.63
CA GLU A 76 -2.25 7.01 -2.92
C GLU A 76 -0.75 6.76 -2.99
N VAL A 77 -0.29 6.18 -4.09
CA VAL A 77 1.12 5.91 -4.36
C VAL A 77 1.48 6.51 -5.70
N THR A 78 2.54 7.31 -5.70
CA THR A 78 3.12 7.90 -6.92
C THR A 78 4.40 7.17 -7.26
N PHE A 79 4.52 6.68 -8.48
CA PHE A 79 5.74 6.07 -9.01
C PHE A 79 5.80 6.19 -10.52
N ASN A 80 7.00 6.07 -11.09
CA ASN A 80 7.18 5.93 -12.53
C ASN A 80 6.98 4.45 -12.96
N PRO A 81 5.93 4.14 -13.73
CA PRO A 81 5.68 2.79 -14.23
C PRO A 81 6.62 2.38 -15.36
N ASP A 82 7.19 3.35 -16.08
CA ASP A 82 8.10 3.09 -17.19
C ASP A 82 9.44 2.56 -16.69
N LYS A 83 9.82 1.37 -17.18
CA LYS A 83 11.11 0.73 -16.91
C LYS A 83 12.23 1.31 -17.79
N ASN A 84 11.88 1.99 -18.89
CA ASN A 84 12.79 2.53 -19.88
C ASN A 84 13.21 3.98 -19.61
N GLY A 85 12.71 4.59 -18.52
CA GLY A 85 13.23 5.85 -18.01
C GLY A 85 12.54 7.12 -18.51
N THR A 86 11.42 7.03 -19.24
CA THR A 86 10.63 8.22 -19.56
C THR A 86 9.99 8.75 -18.28
N ALA A 87 10.20 10.03 -17.96
CA ALA A 87 9.78 10.64 -16.69
C ALA A 87 8.27 10.96 -16.64
N THR A 88 7.42 9.94 -16.58
CA THR A 88 5.98 10.13 -16.36
C THR A 88 5.57 9.47 -15.05
N ASP A 89 5.82 10.19 -13.94
CA ASP A 89 5.29 9.80 -12.64
C ASP A 89 3.77 9.69 -12.71
N LYS A 90 3.24 8.54 -12.30
CA LYS A 90 1.82 8.25 -12.31
C LYS A 90 1.30 8.05 -10.89
N LYS A 91 0.11 8.57 -10.66
CA LYS A 91 -0.61 8.46 -9.39
C LYS A 91 -1.61 7.34 -9.43
N TYR A 92 -1.54 6.49 -8.42
CA TYR A 92 -2.47 5.39 -8.23
C TYR A 92 -3.11 5.51 -6.87
N THR A 93 -4.42 5.35 -6.80
CA THR A 93 -5.22 5.61 -5.61
C THR A 93 -6.18 4.46 -5.38
N VAL A 94 -6.34 4.12 -4.10
CA VAL A 94 -7.30 3.16 -3.57
C VAL A 94 -8.15 3.87 -2.55
N LYS A 95 -9.47 3.91 -2.80
CA LYS A 95 -10.50 4.45 -1.91
C LYS A 95 -11.55 3.38 -1.65
N LYS A 96 -12.44 3.61 -0.68
CA LYS A 96 -13.56 2.70 -0.40
C LYS A 96 -14.42 2.40 -1.64
N SER A 97 -14.77 3.41 -2.42
CA SER A 97 -15.71 3.30 -3.55
C SER A 97 -15.05 3.21 -4.92
N SER A 98 -13.74 3.45 -5.02
CA SER A 98 -13.04 3.53 -6.30
C SER A 98 -11.56 3.21 -6.16
N LYS A 99 -11.00 2.60 -7.19
CA LYS A 99 -9.56 2.35 -7.33
C LYS A 99 -9.15 2.47 -8.78
N ASN A 100 -7.94 2.95 -9.04
CA ASN A 100 -7.34 2.93 -10.38
C ASN A 100 -6.14 1.96 -10.46
N THR A 101 -5.99 1.11 -9.45
CA THR A 101 -4.94 0.08 -9.37
C THR A 101 -5.19 -1.12 -10.30
N TYR A 102 -6.37 -1.18 -10.92
CA TYR A 102 -6.74 -2.15 -11.95
C TYR A 102 -7.36 -1.44 -13.16
N ALA A 103 -6.53 -0.71 -13.93
CA ALA A 103 -6.95 -0.19 -15.22
C ALA A 103 -6.59 -1.21 -16.32
N ALA A 104 -7.53 -1.49 -17.24
CA ALA A 104 -7.37 -2.56 -18.24
C ALA A 104 -6.06 -2.45 -19.05
N GLY A 105 -5.71 -1.23 -19.48
CA GLY A 105 -4.49 -0.93 -20.23
C GLY A 105 -3.23 -0.68 -19.38
N ASP A 106 -3.31 -0.78 -18.05
CA ASP A 106 -2.16 -0.58 -17.16
C ASP A 106 -1.90 -1.84 -16.33
N THR A 107 -0.77 -2.50 -16.58
CA THR A 107 -0.35 -3.70 -15.81
C THR A 107 0.63 -3.37 -14.69
N SER A 108 1.03 -2.11 -14.51
CA SER A 108 2.16 -1.74 -13.63
C SER A 108 1.99 -2.22 -12.19
N ILE A 109 0.79 -2.02 -11.60
CA ILE A 109 0.48 -2.50 -10.25
C ILE A 109 0.35 -4.03 -10.22
N ARG A 110 -0.22 -4.62 -11.28
CA ARG A 110 -0.42 -6.07 -11.43
C ARG A 110 0.90 -6.83 -11.62
N ASP A 111 1.91 -6.17 -12.18
CA ASP A 111 3.25 -6.74 -12.29
C ASP A 111 4.04 -6.52 -11.01
N ALA A 112 3.84 -5.38 -10.34
CA ALA A 112 4.40 -5.14 -9.00
C ALA A 112 3.88 -6.13 -7.96
N ILE A 113 2.59 -6.49 -7.99
CA ILE A 113 2.01 -7.50 -7.09
C ILE A 113 2.53 -8.92 -7.40
N LYS A 114 2.99 -9.22 -8.61
CA LYS A 114 3.62 -10.54 -8.91
C LYS A 114 5.05 -10.62 -8.35
N LEU A 115 5.75 -9.49 -8.31
CA LEU A 115 7.03 -9.36 -7.60
C LEU A 115 6.83 -9.41 -6.07
N LYS A 116 5.59 -9.37 -5.60
CA LYS A 116 5.15 -9.36 -4.20
C LYS A 116 5.20 -10.72 -3.52
N SER A 117 6.18 -11.57 -3.83
CA SER A 117 6.72 -12.41 -2.77
C SER A 117 7.41 -11.49 -1.75
N PHE A 118 6.64 -10.64 -1.06
CA PHE A 118 7.00 -10.03 0.20
C PHE A 118 7.17 -11.20 1.16
N LEU A 119 8.39 -11.72 1.23
CA LEU A 119 8.77 -12.69 2.23
C LEU A 119 8.73 -12.00 3.59
N THR A 120 7.56 -11.99 4.21
CA THR A 120 7.46 -11.71 5.64
C THR A 120 8.11 -12.88 6.36
N TYR A 121 8.90 -12.64 7.41
CA TYR A 121 9.44 -13.72 8.25
C TYR A 121 8.35 -14.71 8.70
N LYS A 122 7.12 -14.22 8.94
CA LYS A 122 5.94 -15.04 9.25
C LYS A 122 5.54 -15.99 8.11
N LEU A 123 5.64 -15.56 6.85
CA LEU A 123 5.38 -16.39 5.67
C LEU A 123 6.48 -17.42 5.48
N LEU A 124 7.75 -17.03 5.69
CA LEU A 124 8.91 -17.94 5.70
C LEU A 124 8.81 -19.02 6.79
N TRP A 125 8.42 -18.62 7.99
CA TRP A 125 8.23 -19.55 9.11
C TRP A 125 7.09 -20.54 8.87
N GLY A 126 6.01 -20.09 8.22
CA GLY A 126 4.90 -20.95 7.77
C GLY A 126 5.33 -21.95 6.68
N SER A 127 6.18 -21.55 5.73
CA SER A 127 6.69 -22.48 4.70
C SER A 127 7.66 -23.53 5.25
N HIS A 128 8.47 -23.19 6.26
CA HIS A 128 9.36 -24.16 6.93
C HIS A 128 8.62 -25.21 7.77
N HIS A 129 7.32 -25.01 8.03
CA HIS A 129 6.47 -25.98 8.75
C HIS A 129 5.55 -26.80 7.83
N ILE A 130 5.74 -26.73 6.49
CA ILE A 130 5.19 -27.75 5.59
C ILE A 130 6.04 -29.00 5.78
N LYS A 131 5.68 -29.76 6.82
CA LYS A 131 6.26 -31.07 7.09
C LYS A 131 5.99 -31.98 5.89
N GLU A 132 7.08 -32.60 5.46
CA GLU A 132 7.10 -33.84 4.70
C GLU A 132 5.92 -34.74 5.11
N LYS A 133 5.08 -35.08 4.14
CA LYS A 133 4.24 -36.27 4.18
C LYS A 133 4.75 -37.23 3.12
#